data_AF-A0A5K0VAA3-F1
#
_entry.id   AF-A0A5K0VAA3-F1
#
_cell.length_a   1.000
_cell.length_b   1.000
_cell.length_c   1.000
_cell.angle_alpha   90.00
_cell.angle_beta   90.00
_cell.angle_gamma   90.00
#
_symmetry.space_group_name_H-M   'P 1'
#
loop_
_entity.id
_entity.type
_entity.pdbx_description
1 polymer ?
#
loop_
_entity_poly.entity_id
_entity_poly.type
_entity_poly.pdbx_seq_one_letter_code
_entity_poly.pdbx_strand_id
1 'polypeptide(L)' 'MEEQLVPGFRFYPTEEELVGYYLQHKLLNPLDDRFSRIIPVVNIYEHDPWQLP' A
#
# COMPACT_ATOMS: atom_id res chain seq x y z
N MET A 1 -16.02 3.53 6.25
CA MET A 1 -16.35 2.13 6.58
C MET A 1 -15.03 1.42 6.66
N GLU A 2 -14.54 1.14 7.86
CA GLU A 2 -13.44 0.19 8.03
C GLU A 2 -13.96 -1.13 7.45
N GLU A 3 -13.28 -1.68 6.44
CA GLU A 3 -13.60 -3.02 5.98
C GLU A 3 -13.49 -3.94 7.19
N GLN A 4 -14.58 -4.62 7.53
CA GLN A 4 -14.69 -5.43 8.73
C GLN A 4 -13.88 -6.72 8.51
N LEU A 5 -12.56 -6.58 8.54
CA LEU A 5 -11.61 -7.67 8.41
C LEU A 5 -11.77 -8.60 9.61
N VAL A 6 -11.85 -9.90 9.33
CA VAL A 6 -11.87 -10.89 10.40
C VAL A 6 -10.59 -10.78 11.22
N PRO A 7 -10.65 -10.94 12.55
CA PRO A 7 -9.46 -10.95 13.38
C PRO A 7 -8.39 -11.91 12.82
N GLY A 8 -7.18 -11.39 12.63
CA GLY A 8 -6.07 -12.15 12.04
C GLY A 8 -5.86 -11.93 10.54
N PHE A 9 -6.83 -11.36 9.82
CA PHE A 9 -6.60 -10.92 8.43
C PHE A 9 -5.74 -9.66 8.43
N ARG A 10 -4.63 -9.71 7.69
CA ARG A 10 -3.64 -8.64 7.63
C ARG A 10 -3.12 -8.52 6.20
N PHE A 11 -2.57 -7.36 5.90
CA PHE A 11 -1.80 -7.17 4.69
C PHE A 11 -0.49 -7.96 4.78
N TYR A 12 -0.38 -9.04 4.00
CA TYR A 12 0.80 -9.90 3.91
C TYR A 12 0.98 -10.41 2.47
N PRO A 13 1.24 -9.51 1.50
CA PRO A 13 1.37 -9.90 0.10
C PRO A 13 2.69 -10.62 -0.19
N THR A 14 2.72 -11.42 -1.25
CA THR A 14 3.98 -11.93 -1.81
C THR A 14 4.71 -10.88 -2.66
N GLU A 15 5.97 -11.14 -3.03
CA GLU A 15 6.73 -10.24 -3.91
C GLU A 15 6.04 -10.08 -5.28
N GLU A 16 5.52 -11.18 -5.82
CA GLU A 16 4.78 -11.19 -7.09
C GLU A 16 3.50 -10.36 -7.00
N GLU A 17 2.79 -10.40 -5.87
CA GLU A 17 1.61 -9.58 -5.64
C GLU A 17 1.97 -8.09 -5.50
N LEU A 18 3.03 -7.76 -4.76
CA LEU A 18 3.49 -6.38 -4.62
C LEU A 18 3.81 -5.74 -5.98
N VAL A 19 4.54 -6.46 -6.84
CA VAL A 19 4.97 -5.95 -8.15
C VAL A 19 3.86 -6.06 -9.19
N GLY A 20 3.34 -7.27 -9.41
CA GLY A 20 2.40 -7.59 -10.49
C GLY A 20 0.98 -7.08 -10.23
N TYR A 21 0.60 -6.88 -8.98
CA TYR A 21 -0.68 -6.28 -8.64
C TYR A 21 -0.51 -4.82 -8.21
N TYR A 22 0.04 -4.53 -7.04
CA TYR A 22 -0.03 -3.18 -6.47
C TYR A 22 0.74 -2.13 -7.28
N LEU A 23 2.02 -2.39 -7.59
CA LEU A 23 2.84 -1.44 -8.34
C LEU A 23 2.34 -1.28 -9.78
N GLN A 24 2.05 -2.39 -10.46
CA GLN A 24 1.55 -2.35 -11.84
C GLN A 24 0.25 -1.54 -11.95
N HIS A 25 -0.71 -1.72 -11.04
CA HIS A 25 -1.96 -0.95 -11.07
C HIS A 25 -1.71 0.55 -10.83
N LYS A 26 -0.80 0.91 -9.91
CA LYS A 26 -0.43 2.31 -9.67
C LYS A 26 0.19 2.97 -10.90
N LEU A 27 0.99 2.24 -11.68
CA LEU A 27 1.60 2.77 -12.91
C LEU A 27 0.59 2.92 -14.05
N LEU A 28 -0.34 1.97 -14.18
CA LEU A 28 -1.37 2.00 -15.24
C LEU A 28 -2.47 3.03 -14.98
N ASN A 29 -2.79 3.29 -13.71
CA ASN A 29 -3.77 4.28 -13.32
C ASN A 29 -3.28 5.15 -12.14
N PRO A 30 -2.42 6.15 -12.39
CA PRO A 30 -1.81 6.96 -11.33
C PRO A 30 -2.79 7.78 -10.48
N LEU A 31 -4.01 8.00 -10.99
CA LEU A 31 -5.08 8.72 -10.28
C LEU A 31 -5.95 7.79 -9.43
N ASP A 32 -5.75 6.47 -9.50
CA ASP A 32 -6.47 5.50 -8.68
C ASP A 32 -5.88 5.44 -7.26
N ASP A 33 -6.65 5.90 -6.29
CA ASP A 33 -6.26 6.02 -4.89
C ASP A 33 -6.71 4.83 -4.03
N ARG A 34 -7.28 3.77 -4.64
CA ARG A 34 -7.85 2.62 -3.91
C ARG A 34 -6.88 1.94 -2.93
N PHE A 35 -5.58 2.01 -3.19
CA PHE A 35 -4.55 1.39 -2.33
C PHE A 35 -3.95 2.35 -1.31
N SER A 36 -4.28 3.65 -1.36
CA SER A 36 -3.68 4.68 -0.50
C SER A 36 -3.86 4.41 1.01
N ARG A 37 -4.92 3.70 1.38
CA ARG A 37 -5.20 3.30 2.78
C ARG A 37 -4.32 2.17 3.28
N ILE A 38 -3.75 1.37 2.38
CA ILE A 38 -2.94 0.18 2.70
C ILE A 38 -1.46 0.47 2.43
N ILE A 39 -1.15 1.12 1.30
CA ILE A 39 0.18 1.57 0.88
C ILE A 39 0.12 3.09 0.64
N PRO A 40 0.36 3.92 1.67
CA PRO A 40 0.30 5.37 1.54
C PRO A 40 1.41 5.91 0.61
N VAL A 41 1.13 7.02 -0.07
CA VAL A 41 2.12 7.71 -0.92
C VAL A 41 2.86 8.73 -0.06
N VAL A 42 4.16 8.49 0.12
CA VAL A 42 5.05 9.38 0.88
C VAL A 42 6.40 9.47 0.18
N ASN A 43 7.02 10.65 0.22
CA ASN A 43 8.41 10.80 -0.19
C ASN A 43 9.32 10.32 0.95
N ILE A 44 9.69 9.05 0.93
CA ILE A 44 10.48 8.43 2.01
C ILE A 44 11.85 9.09 2.22
N TYR A 45 12.39 9.82 1.24
CA TYR A 45 13.69 10.48 1.33
C TYR A 45 13.66 11.78 2.16
N GLU A 46 12.46 12.30 2.48
CA GLU A 46 12.28 13.50 3.30
C GLU A 46 12.13 13.17 4.79
N HIS A 47 12.14 11.89 5.15
CA HIS A 47 11.89 11.41 6.51
C HIS A 47 13.00 10.50 6.99
N ASP A 48 13.33 10.59 8.28
CA ASP A 48 14.10 9.55 8.94
C ASP A 48 13.27 8.25 9.02
N PRO A 49 13.89 7.07 8.97
CA PRO A 49 13.17 5.79 8.99
C PRO A 49 12.23 5.62 10.19
N TRP A 50 12.57 6.17 11.35
CA TRP A 50 11.74 6.10 12.57
C TRP A 50 10.61 7.15 12.62
N GLN A 51 10.56 8.08 11.67
CA GLN A 51 9.45 9.03 11.52
C GLN A 51 8.33 8.44 10.65
N LEU A 52 8.61 7.38 9.90
CA LEU A 52 7.61 6.65 9.13
C LEU A 52 6.83 5.73 10.11
N PRO A 53 5.49 5.66 9.97
CA PRO A 53 4.63 4.86 10.85
C PRO A 53 4.84 3.34 10.73
#